data_AF-A0A363N5J6-F1
#
_entry.id   AF-A0A363N5J6-F1
#
_cell.length_a   1.000
_cell.length_b   1.000
_cell.length_c   1.000
_cell.angle_alpha   90.00
_cell.angle_beta   90.00
_cell.angle_gamma   90.00
#
_symmetry.space_group_name_H-M   'P 1'
#
loop_
_entity.id
_entity.type
_entity.pdbx_description
1 polymer ?
#
loop_
_entity_poly.entity_id
_entity_poly.type
_entity_poly.pdbx_seq_one_letter_code
_entity_poly.pdbx_strand_id
1 'polypeptide(L)'
;MNIIELIENAGIYKENRSAFSTEDSEKVRKQFEIERSQNPNLDPNLADNLITAFNEFPKEILFISNNRILYNFFARKNYSRNRFITDYSVSVNEENIKSFIGRFLSKDLDTFFDQNIAQNRFDDLLNVKEYLPQNSLDNLSQKISTKLDFVVNKFDENPSLSSGAETIEFIKYRSFYTLLSHFRSAENDKKIRAIYSKMSGSIVSAGVRNEFLEPMVSSMVNYKPIDYELSNTIRSHKDRIDAAKDREYSSSSSSGGMSTWSIVVLRLILLLARLGRA
;
A
#
# COMPACT_ATOMS: atom_id res chain seq x y z
N MET A 1 -1.81 -14.31 -16.89
CA MET A 1 -1.02 -15.18 -16.00
C MET A 1 0.43 -14.98 -16.38
N ASN A 2 1.31 -14.84 -15.39
CA ASN A 2 2.74 -14.61 -15.61
C ASN A 2 3.59 -15.85 -15.28
N ILE A 3 4.90 -15.78 -15.52
CA ILE A 3 5.80 -16.92 -15.34
C ILE A 3 5.90 -17.39 -13.88
N ILE A 4 5.74 -16.51 -12.89
CA ILE A 4 5.77 -16.87 -11.46
C ILE A 4 4.45 -17.52 -11.03
N GLU A 5 3.31 -17.05 -11.54
CA GLU A 5 2.02 -17.75 -11.36
C GLU A 5 2.07 -19.16 -11.94
N LEU A 6 2.71 -19.35 -13.11
CA LEU A 6 2.87 -20.67 -13.71
C LEU A 6 3.78 -21.60 -12.88
N ILE A 7 4.83 -21.07 -12.23
CA ILE A 7 5.64 -21.82 -11.25
C ILE A 7 4.78 -22.30 -10.07
N GLU A 8 3.99 -21.39 -9.50
CA GLU A 8 3.10 -21.68 -8.37
C GLU A 8 2.08 -22.76 -8.76
N ASN A 9 1.41 -22.61 -9.91
CA ASN A 9 0.40 -23.56 -10.38
C ASN A 9 1.00 -24.92 -10.75
N ALA A 10 2.21 -24.95 -11.31
CA ALA A 10 2.90 -26.20 -11.65
C ALA A 10 3.45 -26.95 -10.42
N GLY A 11 3.30 -26.39 -9.22
CA GLY A 11 3.86 -26.98 -8.00
C GLY A 11 5.39 -27.09 -8.05
N ILE A 12 6.04 -26.18 -8.80
CA ILE A 12 7.51 -26.09 -8.91
C ILE A 12 8.07 -25.33 -7.69
N TYR A 13 7.29 -25.27 -6.63
CA TYR A 13 7.71 -24.78 -5.32
C TYR A 13 8.10 -25.97 -4.44
N LYS A 14 9.37 -26.03 -4.02
CA LYS A 14 9.79 -26.83 -2.86
C LYS A 14 10.49 -25.87 -1.90
N GLU A 15 10.22 -26.03 -0.62
CA GLU A 15 11.09 -25.52 0.44
C GLU A 15 12.53 -25.94 0.09
N ASN A 16 13.47 -24.98 0.05
CA ASN A 16 14.91 -25.23 -0.18
C ASN A 16 15.33 -25.61 -1.61
N ARG A 17 14.81 -24.95 -2.66
CA ARG A 17 15.36 -25.14 -4.02
C ARG A 17 16.67 -24.38 -4.22
N SER A 18 17.71 -25.11 -4.61
CA SER A 18 19.02 -24.59 -5.01
C SER A 18 19.19 -24.46 -6.53
N ALA A 19 18.38 -25.17 -7.33
CA ALA A 19 18.43 -25.16 -8.80
C ALA A 19 17.11 -25.64 -9.44
N PHE A 20 16.94 -25.39 -10.74
CA PHE A 20 15.88 -25.97 -11.57
C PHE A 20 16.40 -27.15 -12.39
N SER A 21 15.53 -28.12 -12.62
CA SER A 21 15.83 -29.36 -13.35
C SER A 21 15.10 -29.44 -14.69
N THR A 22 15.47 -30.40 -15.53
CA THR A 22 14.76 -30.73 -16.77
C THR A 22 13.32 -31.19 -16.49
N GLU A 23 13.09 -31.92 -15.41
CA GLU A 23 11.75 -32.34 -14.95
C GLU A 23 10.84 -31.14 -14.65
N ASP A 24 11.42 -30.04 -14.15
CA ASP A 24 10.65 -28.82 -13.91
C ASP A 24 10.19 -28.18 -15.22
N SER A 25 11.04 -28.20 -16.26
CA SER A 25 10.63 -27.76 -17.61
C SER A 25 9.49 -28.60 -18.17
N GLU A 26 9.48 -29.91 -17.92
CA GLU A 26 8.36 -30.78 -18.31
C GLU A 26 7.07 -30.47 -17.55
N LYS A 27 7.17 -30.21 -16.24
CA LYS A 27 6.03 -29.78 -15.42
C LYS A 27 5.45 -28.46 -15.91
N VAL A 28 6.29 -27.49 -16.26
CA VAL A 28 5.87 -26.21 -16.86
C VAL A 28 5.05 -26.46 -18.13
N ARG A 29 5.55 -27.27 -19.07
CA ARG A 29 4.83 -27.55 -20.32
C ARG A 29 3.48 -28.21 -20.06
N LYS A 30 3.45 -29.22 -19.19
CA LYS A 30 2.20 -29.92 -18.82
C LYS A 30 1.20 -28.96 -18.17
N GLN A 31 1.64 -28.16 -17.21
CA GLN A 31 0.77 -27.20 -16.54
C GLN A 31 0.27 -26.13 -17.50
N PHE A 32 1.13 -25.61 -18.37
CA PHE A 32 0.74 -24.62 -19.37
C PHE A 32 -0.39 -25.13 -20.28
N GLU A 33 -0.32 -26.38 -20.74
CA GLU A 33 -1.37 -26.96 -21.57
C GLU A 33 -2.70 -27.11 -20.82
N ILE A 34 -2.67 -27.44 -19.52
CA ILE A 34 -3.85 -27.45 -18.66
C ILE A 34 -4.46 -26.04 -18.58
N GLU A 35 -3.65 -25.03 -18.30
CA GLU A 35 -4.09 -23.63 -18.15
C GLU A 35 -4.62 -23.07 -19.48
N ARG A 36 -3.95 -23.38 -20.60
CA ARG A 36 -4.39 -22.98 -21.95
C ARG A 36 -5.73 -23.58 -22.32
N SER A 37 -6.00 -24.82 -21.90
CA SER A 37 -7.31 -25.46 -22.14
C SER A 37 -8.47 -24.75 -21.43
N GLN A 38 -8.19 -24.09 -20.30
CA GLN A 38 -9.17 -23.36 -19.51
C GLN A 38 -9.22 -21.87 -19.88
N ASN A 39 -8.13 -21.32 -20.40
CA ASN A 39 -8.00 -19.93 -20.83
C ASN A 39 -7.33 -19.84 -22.21
N PRO A 40 -8.12 -19.80 -23.30
CA PRO A 40 -7.59 -19.71 -24.66
C PRO A 40 -6.79 -18.43 -24.96
N ASN A 41 -6.95 -17.38 -24.16
CA ASN A 41 -6.25 -16.10 -24.33
C ASN A 41 -4.91 -16.06 -23.59
N LEU A 42 -4.45 -17.18 -23.04
CA LEU A 42 -3.15 -17.27 -22.39
C LEU A 42 -2.03 -16.98 -23.40
N ASP A 43 -1.00 -16.23 -22.96
CA ASP A 43 0.16 -15.94 -23.83
C ASP A 43 0.79 -17.25 -24.33
N PRO A 44 0.80 -17.50 -25.66
CA PRO A 44 1.31 -18.75 -26.21
C PRO A 44 2.79 -18.98 -25.88
N ASN A 45 3.55 -17.91 -25.59
CA ASN A 45 4.98 -17.99 -25.29
C ASN A 45 5.27 -18.16 -23.80
N LEU A 46 4.25 -18.22 -22.93
CA LEU A 46 4.46 -18.18 -21.48
C LEU A 46 5.32 -19.34 -20.96
N ALA A 47 5.07 -20.57 -21.44
CA ALA A 47 5.85 -21.74 -21.06
C ALA A 47 7.30 -21.62 -21.53
N ASP A 48 7.52 -21.24 -22.79
CA ASP A 48 8.86 -21.10 -23.37
C ASP A 48 9.65 -19.97 -22.70
N ASN A 49 8.98 -18.86 -22.34
CA ASN A 49 9.56 -17.78 -21.56
C ASN A 49 10.02 -18.27 -20.18
N LEU A 50 9.20 -19.06 -19.49
CA LEU A 50 9.57 -19.63 -18.18
C LEU A 50 10.72 -20.63 -18.30
N ILE A 51 10.72 -21.49 -19.33
CA ILE A 51 11.82 -22.45 -19.57
C ILE A 51 13.11 -21.70 -19.91
N THR A 52 13.02 -20.64 -20.72
CA THR A 52 14.15 -19.75 -20.99
C THR A 52 14.67 -19.11 -19.69
N ALA A 53 13.77 -18.64 -18.83
CA ALA A 53 14.12 -18.09 -17.53
C ALA A 53 14.81 -19.12 -16.62
N PHE A 54 14.38 -20.40 -16.60
CA PHE A 54 15.08 -21.46 -15.87
C PHE A 54 16.48 -21.73 -16.39
N ASN A 55 16.68 -21.69 -17.71
CA ASN A 55 17.97 -22.04 -18.32
C ASN A 55 18.97 -20.88 -18.29
N GLU A 56 18.51 -19.66 -18.61
CA GLU A 56 19.38 -18.48 -18.77
C GLU A 56 19.47 -17.63 -17.48
N PHE A 57 18.44 -17.63 -16.63
CA PHE A 57 18.35 -16.78 -15.43
C PHE A 57 17.95 -17.56 -14.15
N PRO A 58 18.56 -18.72 -13.87
CA PRO A 58 18.16 -19.57 -12.74
C PRO A 58 18.33 -18.88 -11.38
N LYS A 59 19.31 -17.97 -11.24
CA LYS A 59 19.56 -17.29 -9.96
C LYS A 59 18.50 -16.23 -9.67
N GLU A 60 18.16 -15.44 -10.67
CA GLU A 60 17.18 -14.36 -10.61
C GLU A 60 15.78 -14.93 -10.28
N ILE A 61 15.40 -16.04 -10.92
CA ILE A 61 14.10 -16.66 -10.67
C ILE A 61 14.05 -17.41 -9.33
N LEU A 62 15.17 -18.00 -8.87
CA LEU A 62 15.28 -18.48 -7.48
C LEU A 62 15.18 -17.34 -6.46
N PHE A 63 15.84 -16.20 -6.73
CA PHE A 63 15.77 -15.03 -5.87
C PHE A 63 14.32 -14.56 -5.69
N ILE A 64 13.58 -14.41 -6.79
CA ILE A 64 12.16 -14.03 -6.74
C ILE A 64 11.34 -15.10 -5.99
N SER A 65 11.61 -16.38 -6.23
CA SER A 65 10.89 -17.49 -5.58
C SER A 65 11.10 -17.55 -4.06
N ASN A 66 12.26 -17.12 -3.58
CA ASN A 66 12.61 -17.09 -2.17
C ASN A 66 12.34 -15.73 -1.50
N ASN A 67 12.12 -14.66 -2.27
CA ASN A 67 11.76 -13.36 -1.76
C ASN A 67 10.25 -13.27 -1.55
N ARG A 68 9.80 -13.26 -0.29
CA ARG A 68 8.37 -13.18 0.07
C ARG A 68 7.62 -12.07 -0.65
N ILE A 69 8.22 -10.87 -0.71
CA ILE A 69 7.57 -9.68 -1.25
C ILE A 69 7.35 -9.87 -2.75
N LEU A 70 8.41 -10.19 -3.50
CA LEU A 70 8.35 -10.37 -4.93
C LEU A 70 7.49 -11.58 -5.31
N TYR A 71 7.64 -12.70 -4.60
CA TYR A 71 6.85 -13.89 -4.88
C TYR A 71 5.35 -13.65 -4.66
N ASN A 72 4.96 -13.09 -3.52
CA ASN A 72 3.55 -12.80 -3.25
C ASN A 72 2.97 -11.80 -4.26
N PHE A 73 3.77 -10.80 -4.64
CA PHE A 73 3.39 -9.82 -5.65
C PHE A 73 3.15 -10.46 -7.02
N PHE A 74 4.12 -11.25 -7.53
CA PHE A 74 4.01 -11.86 -8.85
C PHE A 74 3.09 -13.08 -8.90
N ALA A 75 3.05 -13.91 -7.87
CA ALA A 75 2.15 -15.07 -7.81
C ALA A 75 0.71 -14.70 -7.42
N ARG A 76 0.46 -13.44 -7.04
CA ARG A 76 -0.82 -12.97 -6.50
C ARG A 76 -1.29 -13.77 -5.29
N LYS A 77 -0.35 -14.03 -4.37
CA LYS A 77 -0.58 -14.79 -3.12
C LYS A 77 -0.27 -13.91 -1.91
N ASN A 78 -0.61 -14.40 -0.73
CA ASN A 78 -0.27 -13.73 0.53
C ASN A 78 0.30 -14.75 1.53
N TYR A 79 1.41 -15.39 1.15
CA TYR A 79 2.05 -16.35 2.04
C TYR A 79 2.76 -15.66 3.19
N SER A 80 2.75 -16.33 4.34
CA SER A 80 3.44 -15.90 5.55
C SER A 80 4.95 -16.04 5.39
N ARG A 81 5.72 -15.35 6.24
CA ARG A 81 7.18 -15.44 6.27
C ARG A 81 7.67 -16.88 6.48
N ASN A 82 6.91 -17.69 7.21
CA ASN A 82 7.28 -19.07 7.54
C ASN A 82 7.39 -19.96 6.30
N ARG A 83 6.77 -19.59 5.17
CA ARG A 83 6.92 -20.31 3.90
C ARG A 83 8.27 -20.02 3.23
N PHE A 84 8.93 -18.90 3.54
CA PHE A 84 10.16 -18.46 2.89
C PHE A 84 11.35 -18.63 3.83
N ILE A 85 12.27 -19.55 3.48
CA ILE A 85 13.44 -19.87 4.29
C ILE A 85 14.56 -18.87 3.97
N THR A 86 15.11 -18.22 5.00
CA THR A 86 16.16 -17.19 4.86
C THR A 86 17.55 -17.74 4.60
N ASP A 87 17.74 -19.05 4.81
CA ASP A 87 19.06 -19.70 4.83
C ASP A 87 19.65 -19.91 3.42
N TYR A 88 18.82 -19.78 2.38
CA TYR A 88 19.24 -19.84 0.97
C TYR A 88 19.21 -18.45 0.34
N SER A 89 19.99 -17.52 0.89
CA SER A 89 20.17 -16.19 0.30
C SER A 89 20.90 -16.30 -1.05
N VAL A 90 20.15 -16.44 -2.14
CA VAL A 90 20.70 -16.32 -3.49
C VAL A 90 21.09 -14.86 -3.68
N SER A 91 22.38 -14.56 -3.58
CA SER A 91 22.86 -13.21 -3.83
C SER A 91 22.81 -12.93 -5.34
N VAL A 92 21.91 -12.03 -5.74
CA VAL A 92 21.78 -11.55 -7.11
C VAL A 92 21.91 -10.03 -7.10
N ASN A 93 22.61 -9.47 -8.08
CA ASN A 93 22.72 -8.03 -8.23
C ASN A 93 21.33 -7.44 -8.54
N GLU A 94 21.00 -6.30 -7.93
CA GLU A 94 19.74 -5.59 -8.15
C GLU A 94 19.47 -5.30 -9.63
N GLU A 95 20.49 -4.91 -10.40
CA GLU A 95 20.35 -4.64 -11.84
C GLU A 95 20.02 -5.90 -12.64
N ASN A 96 20.52 -7.08 -12.24
CA ASN A 96 20.13 -8.34 -12.87
C ASN A 96 18.66 -8.67 -12.58
N ILE A 97 18.19 -8.40 -11.36
CA ILE A 97 16.77 -8.59 -11.00
C ILE A 97 15.88 -7.63 -11.80
N LYS A 98 16.26 -6.35 -11.91
CA LYS A 98 15.54 -5.37 -12.74
C LYS A 98 15.51 -5.79 -14.21
N SER A 99 16.63 -6.26 -14.75
CA SER A 99 16.73 -6.75 -16.13
C SER A 99 15.83 -7.98 -16.36
N PHE A 100 15.85 -8.92 -15.42
CA PHE A 100 14.98 -10.10 -15.44
C PHE A 100 13.50 -9.71 -15.44
N ILE A 101 13.09 -8.86 -14.50
CA ILE A 101 11.71 -8.36 -14.40
C ILE A 101 11.32 -7.62 -15.68
N GLY A 102 12.22 -6.78 -16.21
CA GLY A 102 12.03 -6.09 -17.48
C GLY A 102 11.79 -7.03 -18.66
N ARG A 103 12.56 -8.11 -18.75
CA ARG A 103 12.48 -9.08 -19.85
C ARG A 103 11.25 -9.98 -19.76
N PHE A 104 10.91 -10.50 -18.59
CA PHE A 104 9.91 -11.57 -18.47
C PHE A 104 8.58 -11.16 -17.81
N LEU A 105 8.54 -10.04 -17.09
CA LEU A 105 7.40 -9.67 -16.24
C LEU A 105 6.86 -8.25 -16.51
N SER A 106 7.51 -7.47 -17.39
CA SER A 106 7.17 -6.06 -17.65
C SER A 106 5.76 -5.86 -18.18
N LYS A 107 5.27 -6.76 -19.04
CA LYS A 107 3.90 -6.72 -19.56
C LYS A 107 2.86 -6.90 -18.45
N ASP A 108 3.13 -7.79 -17.51
CA ASP A 108 2.22 -8.10 -16.41
C ASP A 108 2.21 -7.00 -15.33
N LEU A 109 3.34 -6.29 -15.18
CA LEU A 109 3.48 -5.18 -14.22
C LEU A 109 2.45 -4.08 -14.46
N ASP A 110 2.13 -3.76 -15.72
CA ASP A 110 1.14 -2.72 -16.03
C ASP A 110 -0.24 -3.08 -15.45
N THR A 111 -0.68 -4.32 -15.69
CA THR A 111 -1.92 -4.86 -15.12
C THR A 111 -1.88 -4.89 -13.59
N PHE A 112 -0.73 -5.21 -13.00
CA PHE A 112 -0.58 -5.24 -11.55
C PHE A 112 -0.65 -3.85 -10.94
N PHE A 113 -0.05 -2.85 -11.59
CA PHE A 113 -0.17 -1.47 -11.13
C PHE A 113 -1.62 -1.03 -11.16
N ASP A 114 -2.35 -1.29 -12.24
CA ASP A 114 -3.77 -0.93 -12.34
C ASP A 114 -4.60 -1.58 -11.24
N GLN A 115 -4.39 -2.88 -10.99
CA GLN A 115 -5.09 -3.60 -9.92
C GLN A 115 -4.77 -3.05 -8.52
N ASN A 116 -3.48 -2.88 -8.20
CA ASN A 116 -3.06 -2.38 -6.88
C ASN A 116 -3.51 -0.93 -6.66
N ILE A 117 -3.42 -0.09 -7.69
CA ILE A 117 -3.89 1.29 -7.63
C ILE A 117 -5.40 1.32 -7.43
N ALA A 118 -6.18 0.56 -8.19
CA ALA A 118 -7.64 0.50 -8.04
C ALA A 118 -8.07 0.00 -6.65
N GLN A 119 -7.36 -0.99 -6.11
CA GLN A 119 -7.62 -1.56 -4.77
C GLN A 119 -6.97 -0.75 -3.63
N ASN A 120 -6.31 0.38 -3.92
CA ASN A 120 -5.59 1.20 -2.95
C ASN A 120 -4.50 0.45 -2.16
N ARG A 121 -3.91 -0.59 -2.75
CA ARG A 121 -2.82 -1.41 -2.18
C ARG A 121 -1.45 -0.76 -2.44
N PHE A 122 -1.28 0.48 -2.00
CA PHE A 122 -0.06 1.25 -2.27
C PHE A 122 1.18 0.70 -1.55
N ASP A 123 1.00 0.04 -0.40
CA ASP A 123 2.11 -0.60 0.33
C ASP A 123 2.77 -1.72 -0.47
N ASP A 124 1.99 -2.48 -1.25
CA ASP A 124 2.56 -3.53 -2.09
C ASP A 124 3.46 -2.94 -3.19
N LEU A 125 3.06 -1.80 -3.75
CA LEU A 125 3.87 -1.06 -4.74
C LEU A 125 5.13 -0.46 -4.11
N LEU A 126 5.03 0.07 -2.89
CA LEU A 126 6.18 0.55 -2.11
C LEU A 126 7.21 -0.56 -1.85
N ASN A 127 6.73 -1.76 -1.53
CA ASN A 127 7.58 -2.90 -1.17
C ASN A 127 8.34 -3.46 -2.38
N VAL A 128 7.81 -3.33 -3.59
CA VAL A 128 8.44 -3.89 -4.81
C VAL A 128 9.25 -2.88 -5.61
N LYS A 129 9.04 -1.56 -5.41
CA LYS A 129 9.59 -0.50 -6.28
C LYS A 129 11.09 -0.61 -6.55
N GLU A 130 11.86 -1.06 -5.57
CA GLU A 130 13.33 -1.12 -5.65
C GLU A 130 13.83 -2.17 -6.65
N TYR A 131 12.99 -3.15 -6.95
CA TYR A 131 13.29 -4.21 -7.91
C TYR A 131 12.76 -3.91 -9.32
N LEU A 132 11.98 -2.83 -9.48
CA LEU A 132 11.34 -2.53 -10.75
C LEU A 132 12.33 -1.87 -11.72
N PRO A 133 12.28 -2.23 -13.02
CA PRO A 133 13.04 -1.52 -14.04
C PRO A 133 12.51 -0.10 -14.22
N GLN A 134 13.37 0.81 -14.71
CA GLN A 134 13.06 2.25 -14.79
C GLN A 134 11.80 2.55 -15.61
N ASN A 135 11.61 1.88 -16.75
CA ASN A 135 10.41 2.03 -17.58
C ASN A 135 9.12 1.70 -16.82
N SER A 136 9.14 0.68 -15.96
CA SER A 136 8.00 0.33 -15.10
C SER A 136 7.79 1.36 -13.98
N LEU A 137 8.87 1.93 -13.43
CA LEU A 137 8.78 3.03 -12.47
C LEU A 137 8.20 4.29 -13.09
N ASP A 138 8.57 4.62 -14.33
CA ASP A 138 8.03 5.77 -15.07
C ASP A 138 6.53 5.58 -15.34
N ASN A 139 6.12 4.38 -15.75
CA ASN A 139 4.71 4.04 -15.93
C ASN A 139 3.93 4.11 -14.60
N LEU A 140 4.48 3.57 -13.51
CA LEU A 140 3.86 3.66 -12.19
C LEU A 140 3.73 5.13 -11.73
N SER A 141 4.77 5.93 -11.93
CA SER A 141 4.75 7.38 -11.68
C SER A 141 3.61 8.08 -12.42
N GLN A 142 3.45 7.78 -13.71
CA GLN A 142 2.37 8.32 -14.52
C GLN A 142 0.99 7.91 -13.98
N LYS A 143 0.77 6.63 -13.66
CA LYS A 143 -0.52 6.15 -13.12
C LYS A 143 -0.85 6.79 -11.76
N ILE A 144 0.14 6.95 -10.88
CA ILE A 144 -0.04 7.63 -9.59
C ILE A 144 -0.37 9.12 -9.78
N SER A 145 0.30 9.79 -10.74
CA SER A 145 -0.02 11.17 -11.13
C SER A 145 -1.44 11.30 -11.67
N THR A 146 -1.87 10.39 -12.56
CA THR A 146 -3.25 10.33 -13.07
C THR A 146 -4.27 10.12 -11.94
N LYS A 147 -3.89 9.37 -10.89
CA LYS A 147 -4.76 9.22 -9.71
C LYS A 147 -4.89 10.50 -8.90
N LEU A 148 -3.89 11.39 -8.90
CA LEU A 148 -4.07 12.77 -8.37
C LEU A 148 -4.97 13.61 -9.27
N ASP A 149 -4.81 13.51 -10.60
CA ASP A 149 -5.68 14.21 -11.56
C ASP A 149 -7.14 13.84 -11.36
N PHE A 150 -7.41 12.55 -11.12
CA PHE A 150 -8.75 12.09 -10.78
C PHE A 150 -9.34 12.83 -9.57
N VAL A 151 -8.56 13.04 -8.50
CA VAL A 151 -9.03 13.78 -7.31
C VAL A 151 -9.29 15.24 -7.64
N VAL A 152 -8.36 15.90 -8.34
CA VAL A 152 -8.50 17.31 -8.74
C VAL A 152 -9.75 17.49 -9.60
N ASN A 153 -9.93 16.64 -10.61
CA ASN A 153 -11.10 16.66 -11.48
C ASN A 153 -12.40 16.42 -10.71
N LYS A 154 -12.40 15.54 -9.70
CA LYS A 154 -13.58 15.34 -8.84
C LYS A 154 -13.99 16.61 -8.09
N PHE A 155 -13.03 17.40 -7.61
CA PHE A 155 -13.34 18.70 -7.03
C PHE A 155 -13.79 19.74 -8.07
N ASP A 156 -13.35 19.65 -9.31
CA ASP A 156 -13.78 20.58 -10.37
C ASP A 156 -15.20 20.24 -10.85
N GLU A 157 -15.53 18.95 -10.97
CA GLU A 157 -16.85 18.45 -11.36
C GLU A 157 -17.90 18.64 -10.25
N ASN A 158 -17.55 18.30 -9.00
CA ASN A 158 -18.43 18.44 -7.84
C ASN A 158 -17.67 19.11 -6.67
N PRO A 159 -17.57 20.45 -6.66
CA PRO A 159 -16.80 21.17 -5.64
C PRO A 159 -17.25 20.89 -4.21
N SER A 160 -18.56 20.68 -4.01
CA SER A 160 -19.13 20.36 -2.70
C SER A 160 -18.81 18.96 -2.19
N LEU A 161 -18.41 18.06 -3.08
CA LEU A 161 -18.30 16.61 -2.87
C LEU A 161 -19.55 16.01 -2.20
N SER A 162 -20.73 16.59 -2.46
CA SER A 162 -22.02 16.15 -1.90
C SER A 162 -22.37 14.70 -2.26
N SER A 163 -21.76 14.15 -3.30
CA SER A 163 -21.78 12.74 -3.69
C SER A 163 -20.44 12.37 -4.32
N GLY A 164 -20.00 11.12 -4.18
CA GLY A 164 -18.76 10.62 -4.78
C GLY A 164 -17.50 10.82 -3.94
N ALA A 165 -17.60 11.29 -2.69
CA ALA A 165 -16.45 11.44 -1.80
C ALA A 165 -15.78 10.09 -1.48
N GLU A 166 -16.55 9.00 -1.46
CA GLU A 166 -16.08 7.63 -1.31
C GLU A 166 -15.10 7.21 -2.42
N THR A 167 -15.22 7.78 -3.62
CA THR A 167 -14.34 7.44 -4.75
C THR A 167 -12.93 7.99 -4.57
N ILE A 168 -12.76 9.00 -3.71
CA ILE A 168 -11.47 9.60 -3.36
C ILE A 168 -11.02 9.23 -1.95
N GLU A 169 -11.63 8.22 -1.32
CA GLU A 169 -11.35 7.84 0.07
C GLU A 169 -9.86 7.58 0.34
N PHE A 170 -9.16 7.07 -0.67
CA PHE A 170 -7.73 6.77 -0.62
C PHE A 170 -6.83 7.97 -0.29
N ILE A 171 -7.30 9.21 -0.44
CA ILE A 171 -6.54 10.40 0.00
C ILE A 171 -6.40 10.47 1.52
N LYS A 172 -7.14 9.64 2.28
CA LYS A 172 -6.94 9.47 3.73
C LYS A 172 -5.76 8.54 4.03
N TYR A 173 -5.19 7.84 3.05
CA TYR A 173 -4.20 6.78 3.28
C TYR A 173 -2.77 7.27 3.26
N ARG A 174 -2.02 6.99 4.34
CA ARG A 174 -0.59 7.30 4.46
C ARG A 174 0.26 6.67 3.35
N SER A 175 -0.05 5.43 2.98
CA SER A 175 0.71 4.66 1.99
C SER A 175 0.65 5.31 0.60
N PHE A 176 -0.47 5.96 0.24
CA PHE A 176 -0.59 6.74 -0.99
C PHE A 176 0.44 7.88 -1.05
N TYR A 177 0.50 8.73 -0.03
CA TYR A 177 1.43 9.86 0.01
C TYR A 177 2.89 9.43 0.14
N THR A 178 3.13 8.32 0.84
CA THR A 178 4.46 7.73 0.96
C THR A 178 4.95 7.26 -0.41
N LEU A 179 4.11 6.54 -1.17
CA LEU A 179 4.41 6.13 -2.55
C LEU A 179 4.62 7.33 -3.47
N LEU A 180 3.70 8.30 -3.43
CA LEU A 180 3.78 9.52 -4.24
C LEU A 180 5.08 10.31 -3.96
N SER A 181 5.60 10.27 -2.73
CA SER A 181 6.85 10.93 -2.37
C SER A 181 8.06 10.41 -3.15
N HIS A 182 8.03 9.16 -3.62
CA HIS A 182 9.07 8.60 -4.48
C HIS A 182 8.99 9.11 -5.92
N PHE A 183 7.83 9.65 -6.32
CA PHE A 183 7.53 10.18 -7.64
C PHE A 183 7.23 11.69 -7.59
N ARG A 184 7.89 12.41 -6.67
CA ARG A 184 7.69 13.85 -6.50
C ARG A 184 8.07 14.61 -7.77
N SER A 185 7.28 15.61 -8.11
CA SER A 185 7.49 16.51 -9.25
C SER A 185 6.80 17.83 -8.94
N ALA A 186 7.23 18.91 -9.61
CA ALA A 186 6.58 20.22 -9.45
C ALA A 186 5.08 20.16 -9.82
N GLU A 187 4.72 19.27 -10.73
CA GLU A 187 3.33 19.05 -11.13
C GLU A 187 2.53 18.33 -10.03
N ASN A 188 3.10 17.30 -9.41
CA ASN A 188 2.48 16.63 -8.27
C ASN A 188 2.36 17.56 -7.05
N ASP A 189 3.34 18.44 -6.81
CA ASP A 189 3.27 19.47 -5.77
C ASP A 189 2.07 20.42 -5.99
N LYS A 190 1.85 20.88 -7.24
CA LYS A 190 0.69 21.71 -7.59
C LYS A 190 -0.62 20.99 -7.34
N LYS A 191 -0.73 19.71 -7.74
CA LYS A 191 -1.94 18.90 -7.53
C LYS A 191 -2.22 18.70 -6.04
N ILE A 192 -1.20 18.40 -5.23
CA ILE A 192 -1.33 18.28 -3.77
C ILE A 192 -1.77 19.60 -3.15
N ARG A 193 -1.19 20.73 -3.56
CA ARG A 193 -1.60 22.06 -3.12
C ARG A 193 -3.06 22.34 -3.49
N ALA A 194 -3.49 22.00 -4.70
CA ALA A 194 -4.86 22.17 -5.14
C ALA A 194 -5.84 21.34 -4.29
N ILE A 195 -5.55 20.06 -4.08
CA ILE A 195 -6.35 19.15 -3.24
C ILE A 195 -6.46 19.70 -1.82
N TYR A 196 -5.33 20.10 -1.23
CA TYR A 196 -5.29 20.66 0.12
C TYR A 196 -6.13 21.94 0.23
N SER A 197 -5.94 22.90 -0.68
CA SER A 197 -6.67 24.18 -0.67
C SER A 197 -8.18 23.99 -0.88
N LYS A 198 -8.58 23.06 -1.75
CA LYS A 198 -9.99 22.74 -2.00
C LYS A 198 -10.64 22.09 -0.77
N MET A 199 -9.99 21.09 -0.17
CA MET A 199 -10.50 20.39 1.02
C MET A 199 -10.55 21.27 2.28
N SER A 200 -9.57 22.15 2.47
CA SER A 200 -9.52 23.08 3.61
C SER A 200 -10.42 24.30 3.44
N GLY A 201 -10.88 24.59 2.22
CA GLY A 201 -11.73 25.73 1.90
C GLY A 201 -13.20 25.56 2.32
N SER A 202 -13.99 26.59 2.01
CA SER A 202 -15.45 26.60 2.20
C SER A 202 -16.22 25.91 1.07
N ILE A 203 -15.52 25.48 0.03
CA ILE A 203 -16.10 24.90 -1.19
C ILE A 203 -16.63 23.49 -0.92
N VAL A 204 -15.93 22.70 -0.11
CA VAL A 204 -16.36 21.37 0.32
C VAL A 204 -17.44 21.48 1.41
N SER A 205 -18.45 20.61 1.34
CA SER A 205 -19.50 20.56 2.35
C SER A 205 -18.91 20.31 3.75
N ALA A 206 -19.52 20.90 4.79
CA ALA A 206 -19.01 20.80 6.14
C ALA A 206 -18.89 19.34 6.64
N GLY A 207 -19.84 18.47 6.25
CA GLY A 207 -19.81 17.05 6.59
C GLY A 207 -18.59 16.33 6.01
N VAL A 208 -18.37 16.46 4.69
CA VAL A 208 -17.22 15.84 4.02
C VAL A 208 -15.90 16.42 4.53
N ARG A 209 -15.83 17.74 4.72
CA ARG A 209 -14.63 18.39 5.27
C ARG A 209 -14.30 17.83 6.65
N ASN A 210 -15.29 17.70 7.54
CA ASN A 210 -15.06 17.18 8.89
C ASN A 210 -14.60 15.71 8.88
N GLU A 211 -15.09 14.90 7.94
CA GLU A 211 -14.69 13.49 7.81
C GLU A 211 -13.30 13.33 7.18
N PHE A 212 -12.98 14.11 6.15
CA PHE A 212 -11.78 13.89 5.34
C PHE A 212 -10.59 14.74 5.75
N LEU A 213 -10.80 15.99 6.18
CA LEU A 213 -9.71 16.97 6.27
C LEU A 213 -8.61 16.51 7.24
N GLU A 214 -8.99 16.06 8.43
CA GLU A 214 -8.00 15.63 9.43
C GLU A 214 -7.26 14.35 8.99
N PRO A 215 -7.93 13.24 8.63
CA PRO A 215 -7.23 12.04 8.17
C PRO A 215 -6.38 12.29 6.93
N MET A 216 -6.87 13.12 6.00
CA MET A 216 -6.14 13.51 4.81
C MET A 216 -4.88 14.30 5.18
N VAL A 217 -4.97 15.37 5.99
CA VAL A 217 -3.81 16.17 6.41
C VAL A 217 -2.80 15.31 7.18
N SER A 218 -3.27 14.47 8.10
CA SER A 218 -2.42 13.56 8.86
C SER A 218 -1.66 12.56 7.99
N SER A 219 -2.27 12.11 6.90
CA SER A 219 -1.61 11.23 5.92
C SER A 219 -0.71 12.02 4.96
N MET A 220 -1.14 13.21 4.53
CA MET A 220 -0.47 14.06 3.55
C MET A 220 0.91 14.56 4.02
N VAL A 221 1.15 14.65 5.33
CA VAL A 221 2.49 14.98 5.87
C VAL A 221 3.59 13.99 5.45
N ASN A 222 3.22 12.79 4.99
CA ASN A 222 4.16 11.77 4.51
C ASN A 222 4.61 12.03 3.07
N TYR A 223 3.96 12.94 2.35
CA TYR A 223 4.45 13.43 1.07
C TYR A 223 5.64 14.37 1.29
N LYS A 224 6.77 14.12 0.61
CA LYS A 224 7.96 14.99 0.66
C LYS A 224 8.01 15.83 -0.63
N PRO A 225 7.35 17.00 -0.67
CA PRO A 225 7.31 17.84 -1.86
C PRO A 225 8.69 18.38 -2.21
N ILE A 226 8.83 18.86 -3.45
CA ILE A 226 10.01 19.65 -3.88
C ILE A 226 9.88 21.08 -3.32
N ASP A 227 8.66 21.61 -3.31
CA ASP A 227 8.30 22.89 -2.71
C ASP A 227 8.24 22.81 -1.18
N TYR A 228 9.24 23.40 -0.51
CA TYR A 228 9.33 23.42 0.95
C TYR A 228 8.17 24.17 1.63
N GLU A 229 7.60 25.20 0.98
CA GLU A 229 6.47 25.96 1.53
C GLU A 229 5.21 25.10 1.63
N LEU A 230 5.01 24.19 0.66
CA LEU A 230 3.94 23.22 0.71
C LEU A 230 4.08 22.28 1.92
N SER A 231 5.30 21.80 2.18
CA SER A 231 5.57 20.95 3.35
C SER A 231 5.28 21.68 4.66
N ASN A 232 5.74 22.93 4.79
CA ASN A 232 5.52 23.75 5.98
C ASN A 232 4.03 24.03 6.21
N THR A 233 3.28 24.33 5.16
CA THR A 233 1.83 24.58 5.23
C THR A 233 1.09 23.35 5.74
N ILE A 234 1.38 22.17 5.18
CA ILE A 234 0.74 20.92 5.55
C ILE A 234 1.07 20.54 7.01
N ARG A 235 2.33 20.67 7.42
CA ARG A 235 2.77 20.38 8.80
C ARG A 235 2.16 21.35 9.81
N SER A 236 2.18 22.65 9.54
CA SER A 236 1.59 23.67 10.40
C SER A 236 0.09 23.40 10.66
N HIS A 237 -0.64 22.94 9.64
CA HIS A 237 -2.03 22.55 9.82
C HIS A 237 -2.16 21.28 10.68
N LYS A 238 -1.33 20.26 10.45
CA LYS A 238 -1.31 19.07 11.31
C LYS A 238 -1.06 19.44 12.77
N ASP A 239 -0.07 20.27 13.05
CA ASP A 239 0.27 20.68 14.42
C ASP A 239 -0.90 21.41 15.09
N ARG A 240 -1.67 22.21 14.34
CA ARG A 240 -2.88 22.87 14.84
C ARG A 240 -4.01 21.88 15.15
N ILE A 241 -4.17 20.85 14.34
CA ILE A 241 -5.16 19.78 14.56
C ILE A 241 -4.77 18.97 15.81
N ASP A 242 -3.51 18.56 15.91
CA ASP A 242 -2.99 17.79 17.04
C ASP A 242 -3.12 18.60 18.34
N ALA A 243 -2.76 19.89 18.33
CA ALA A 243 -2.92 20.79 19.48
C ALA A 243 -4.39 21.02 19.88
N ALA A 244 -5.33 21.02 18.93
CA ALA A 244 -6.75 21.14 19.22
C ALA A 244 -7.28 19.88 19.94
N LYS A 245 -6.83 18.69 19.51
CA LYS A 245 -7.14 17.43 20.19
C LYS A 245 -6.56 17.35 21.58
N ASP A 246 -5.32 17.77 21.77
CA ASP A 246 -4.69 17.78 23.10
C ASP A 246 -5.47 18.68 24.07
N ARG A 247 -6.04 19.78 23.58
CA ARG A 247 -6.94 20.65 24.36
C ARG A 247 -8.28 19.98 24.68
N GLU A 248 -8.84 19.20 23.77
CA GLU A 248 -10.08 18.46 23.98
C GLU A 248 -9.89 17.30 24.99
N TYR A 249 -8.79 16.57 24.89
CA TYR A 249 -8.40 15.54 25.88
C TYR A 249 -8.06 16.15 27.24
N SER A 250 -7.36 17.28 27.29
CA SER A 250 -7.04 17.93 28.58
C SER A 250 -8.27 18.59 29.23
N SER A 251 -9.19 19.17 28.45
CA SER A 251 -10.45 19.73 28.97
C SER A 251 -11.45 18.65 29.42
N SER A 252 -11.49 17.49 28.75
CA SER A 252 -12.26 16.32 29.19
C SER A 252 -11.64 15.56 30.38
N SER A 253 -10.35 15.78 30.66
CA SER A 253 -9.68 15.27 31.88
C SER A 253 -9.84 16.15 33.13
N SER A 254 -10.60 17.25 33.05
CA SER A 254 -10.82 18.17 34.17
C SER A 254 -12.16 18.00 34.91
N SER A 255 -12.82 16.84 34.80
CA SER A 255 -13.91 16.48 35.72
C SER A 255 -13.39 15.67 36.91
N GLY A 256 -13.07 16.41 37.98
CA GLY A 256 -13.24 15.94 39.35
C GLY A 256 -12.39 14.76 39.79
N GLY A 257 -11.19 15.07 40.30
CA GLY A 257 -10.63 14.31 41.42
C GLY A 257 -11.55 14.38 42.64
N MET A 258 -12.65 13.63 42.64
CA MET A 258 -13.25 13.10 43.86
C MET A 258 -12.66 11.72 44.06
N SER A 259 -11.72 11.65 45.00
CA SER A 259 -11.10 10.42 45.44
C SER A 259 -12.15 9.33 45.65
N THR A 260 -11.89 8.13 45.14
CA THR A 260 -12.61 6.89 45.47
C THR A 260 -12.71 6.64 46.98
N TRP A 261 -11.93 7.36 47.80
CA TRP A 261 -12.03 7.40 49.25
C TRP A 261 -13.29 8.10 49.77
N SER A 262 -13.83 9.11 49.09
CA SER A 262 -15.03 9.84 49.54
C SER A 262 -16.29 8.96 49.51
N ILE A 263 -16.40 8.05 48.53
CA ILE A 263 -17.51 7.10 48.40
C ILE A 263 -17.42 5.99 49.46
N VAL A 264 -16.20 5.55 49.81
CA VAL A 264 -15.98 4.56 50.87
C VAL A 264 -16.29 5.15 52.25
N VAL A 265 -15.89 6.39 52.51
CA VAL A 265 -16.19 7.08 53.79
C VAL A 265 -17.68 7.33 53.96
N LEU A 266 -18.41 7.75 52.91
CA LEU A 266 -19.87 7.90 52.97
C LEU A 266 -20.61 6.58 53.17
N ARG A 267 -20.13 5.46 52.58
CA ARG A 267 -20.70 4.13 52.85
C ARG A 267 -20.39 3.62 54.26
N LEU A 268 -19.22 3.93 54.81
CA LEU A 268 -18.85 3.53 56.17
C LEU A 268 -19.67 4.28 57.23
N ILE A 269 -19.89 5.58 57.04
CA ILE A 269 -20.73 6.41 57.94
C ILE A 269 -22.20 5.95 57.91
N LEU A 270 -22.74 5.61 56.74
CA LEU A 270 -24.10 5.08 56.61
C LEU A 270 -24.26 3.66 57.20
N LEU A 271 -23.20 2.83 57.15
CA LEU A 271 -23.19 1.50 57.79
C LEU A 271 -23.12 1.61 59.31
N LEU A 272 -22.29 2.51 59.85
CA LEU A 272 -22.21 2.75 61.30
C LEU A 272 -23.51 3.38 61.85
N ALA A 273 -24.16 4.26 61.09
CA ALA A 273 -25.47 4.81 61.47
C ALA A 273 -26.60 3.75 61.48
N ARG A 274 -26.47 2.66 60.71
CA ARG A 274 -27.41 1.52 60.73
C ARG A 274 -27.12 0.50 61.82
N LEU A 275 -25.88 0.39 62.28
CA LEU A 275 -25.50 -0.53 63.38
C LEU A 275 -25.68 0.09 64.78
N GLY A 276 -25.87 1.40 64.89
CA GLY A 276 -26.21 2.09 66.15
C GLY A 276 -27.72 2.14 66.47
N ARG A 277 -28.57 1.43 65.71
CA ARG A 277 -30.03 1.32 65.91
C ARG A 277 -30.51 -0.14 65.99
N ALA A 278 -29.73 -0.98 66.66
CA ALA A 278 -30.12 -2.33 67.08
C ALA A 278 -29.96 -2.44 68.60
#